data_AF-A0A1V1UHS1-F1
#
_entry.id   AF-A0A1V1UHS1-F1
#
_cell.length_a   1.000
_cell.length_b   1.000
_cell.length_c   1.000
_cell.angle_alpha   90.00
_cell.angle_beta   90.00
_cell.angle_gamma   90.00
#
_symmetry.space_group_name_H-M   'P 1'
#
loop_
_entity.id
_entity.type
_entity.pdbx_description
1 polymer ?
#
loop_
_entity_poly.entity_id
_entity_poly.type
_entity_poly.pdbx_seq_one_letter_code
_entity_poly.pdbx_strand_id
1 'polypeptide(L)'
;MRVIMFVVIGLAISACSAPDPQTAYDRRQAVMADLMPDPADRAGLDLVFPIYSRNDIKSFIVEYFPNQVSADTVVARLAKVCGARNQFIGADGQAFIDDAPEDTTIGRPDGTRMPGKKMVVDCGSPS
;
A
#
# COMPACT_ATOMS: atom_id res chain seq x y z
N MET A 1 -23.73 -16.83 -58.78
CA MET A 1 -23.01 -15.65 -58.24
C MET A 1 -23.92 -14.89 -57.29
N ARG A 2 -23.60 -14.89 -55.98
CA ARG A 2 -23.69 -13.74 -55.06
C ARG A 2 -23.48 -14.21 -53.61
N VAL A 3 -22.19 -14.22 -53.27
CA VAL A 3 -21.53 -13.92 -51.98
C VAL A 3 -22.36 -14.14 -50.71
N ILE A 4 -22.03 -15.22 -49.99
CA ILE A 4 -22.34 -15.39 -48.56
C ILE A 4 -21.51 -14.34 -47.82
N MET A 5 -22.17 -13.28 -47.38
CA MET A 5 -21.58 -12.22 -46.55
C MET A 5 -21.41 -12.77 -45.13
N PHE A 6 -20.25 -13.37 -44.86
CA PHE A 6 -19.83 -13.68 -43.50
C PHE A 6 -19.60 -12.35 -42.76
N VAL A 7 -20.57 -11.96 -41.94
CA VAL A 7 -20.39 -10.88 -40.97
C VAL A 7 -19.41 -11.41 -39.92
N VAL A 8 -18.15 -11.04 -40.06
CA VAL A 8 -17.15 -11.16 -39.00
C VAL A 8 -17.57 -10.17 -37.92
N ILE A 9 -18.33 -10.65 -36.94
CA ILE A 9 -18.58 -9.93 -35.69
C ILE A 9 -17.24 -9.94 -34.95
N GLY A 10 -16.41 -8.95 -35.27
CA GLY A 10 -15.18 -8.68 -34.55
C GLY A 10 -15.54 -8.46 -33.09
N LEU A 11 -15.03 -9.34 -32.24
CA LEU A 11 -14.95 -9.19 -30.80
C LEU A 11 -14.29 -7.85 -30.48
N ALA A 12 -15.09 -6.80 -30.38
CA ALA A 12 -14.72 -5.60 -29.65
C ALA A 12 -14.76 -5.95 -28.16
N ILE A 13 -13.79 -6.76 -27.74
CA ILE A 13 -13.41 -6.83 -26.34
C ILE A 13 -12.82 -5.46 -26.08
N SER A 14 -13.65 -4.56 -25.56
CA SER A 14 -13.18 -3.38 -24.88
C SER A 14 -12.18 -3.87 -23.86
N ALA A 15 -10.89 -3.82 -24.20
CA ALA A 15 -9.83 -4.00 -23.25
C ALA A 15 -10.09 -2.94 -22.19
N CYS A 16 -10.61 -3.37 -21.03
CA CYS A 16 -10.42 -2.65 -19.79
C CYS A 16 -8.91 -2.54 -19.67
N SER A 17 -8.35 -1.43 -20.16
CA SER A 17 -6.92 -1.16 -20.09
C SER A 17 -6.55 -1.28 -18.63
N ALA A 18 -5.79 -2.33 -18.30
CA ALA A 18 -5.30 -2.54 -16.95
C ALA A 18 -4.65 -1.23 -16.48
N PRO A 19 -4.89 -0.79 -15.23
CA PRO A 19 -4.29 0.45 -14.73
C PRO A 19 -2.79 0.43 -14.98
N ASP A 20 -2.25 1.52 -15.53
CA ASP A 20 -0.82 1.65 -15.78
C ASP A 20 -0.03 1.38 -14.48
N PRO A 21 0.82 0.32 -14.43
CA PRO A 21 1.54 -0.08 -13.22
C PRO A 21 2.44 1.03 -12.68
N GLN A 22 3.02 1.84 -13.58
CA GLN A 22 3.86 2.97 -13.20
C GLN A 22 3.05 4.03 -12.48
N THR A 23 1.92 4.46 -13.05
CA THR A 23 1.01 5.42 -12.41
C THR A 23 0.53 4.94 -11.03
N ALA A 24 0.25 3.64 -10.89
CA ALA A 24 -0.15 3.07 -9.59
C ALA A 24 1.00 3.07 -8.57
N TYR A 25 2.23 2.82 -9.02
CA TYR A 25 3.43 2.94 -8.19
C TYR A 25 3.68 4.38 -7.74
N ASP A 26 3.64 5.34 -8.67
CA ASP A 26 3.90 6.75 -8.38
C ASP A 26 2.90 7.32 -7.36
N ARG A 27 1.62 6.94 -7.46
CA ARG A 27 0.59 7.31 -6.47
C ARG A 27 0.90 6.78 -5.08
N ARG A 28 1.33 5.50 -4.98
CA ARG A 28 1.73 4.91 -3.69
C ARG A 28 2.93 5.65 -3.10
N GLN A 29 3.94 5.94 -3.91
CA GLN A 29 5.12 6.68 -3.47
C GLN A 29 4.79 8.11 -3.03
N ALA A 30 3.85 8.78 -3.69
CA ALA A 30 3.39 10.11 -3.29
C ALA A 30 2.67 10.09 -1.92
N VAL A 31 1.77 9.13 -1.70
CA VAL A 31 1.10 8.96 -0.39
C VAL A 31 2.13 8.65 0.70
N MET A 32 3.08 7.77 0.43
CA MET A 32 4.13 7.44 1.39
C MET A 32 5.02 8.65 1.68
N ALA A 33 5.34 9.49 0.70
CA ALA A 33 6.14 10.70 0.91
C ALA A 33 5.40 11.75 1.76
N ASP A 34 4.08 11.87 1.63
CA ASP A 34 3.26 12.73 2.49
C ASP A 34 3.22 12.21 3.94
N LEU A 35 3.11 10.90 4.13
CA LEU A 35 3.05 10.28 5.46
C LEU A 35 4.43 10.22 6.13
N MET A 36 5.48 9.93 5.36
CA MET A 36 6.84 9.67 5.81
C MET A 36 7.82 10.52 4.97
N PRO A 37 7.99 11.81 5.32
CA PRO A 37 8.79 12.73 4.53
C PRO A 37 10.26 12.32 4.43
N ASP A 38 10.80 11.72 5.50
CA ASP A 38 12.15 11.18 5.52
C ASP A 38 12.24 9.93 4.61
N PRO A 39 13.06 9.96 3.53
CA PRO A 39 13.28 8.79 2.68
C PRO A 39 13.78 7.55 3.43
N ALA A 40 14.53 7.73 4.52
CA ALA A 40 15.05 6.61 5.32
C ALA A 40 13.92 5.79 5.98
N ASP A 41 12.82 6.47 6.35
CA ASP A 41 11.64 5.80 6.92
C ASP A 41 10.86 5.01 5.87
N ARG A 42 11.02 5.32 4.58
CA ARG A 42 10.38 4.61 3.45
C ARG A 42 11.16 3.42 2.92
N ALA A 43 12.44 3.29 3.27
CA ALA A 43 13.30 2.23 2.75
C ALA A 43 12.78 0.82 3.09
N GLY A 44 12.64 -0.04 2.08
CA GLY A 44 12.12 -1.41 2.24
C GLY A 44 10.59 -1.53 2.31
N LEU A 45 9.86 -0.42 2.23
CA LEU A 45 8.41 -0.38 2.17
C LEU A 45 7.95 -0.26 0.71
N ASP A 46 6.87 -0.95 0.35
CA ASP A 46 6.20 -0.78 -0.95
C ASP A 46 4.89 0.01 -0.83
N LEU A 47 4.17 -0.20 0.28
CA LEU A 47 2.92 0.46 0.55
C LEU A 47 2.82 0.82 2.04
N VAL A 48 2.41 2.05 2.30
CA VAL A 48 1.81 2.47 3.58
C VAL A 48 0.54 3.22 3.24
N PHE A 49 -0.61 2.62 3.50
CA PHE A 49 -1.90 3.20 3.20
C PHE A 49 -2.67 3.50 4.49
N PRO A 50 -3.04 4.77 4.76
CA PRO A 50 -3.75 5.14 5.96
C PRO A 50 -5.22 4.75 5.87
N ILE A 51 -5.73 4.10 6.91
CA ILE A 51 -7.14 3.83 7.12
C ILE A 51 -7.69 4.91 8.06
N TYR A 52 -8.70 5.63 7.57
CA TYR A 52 -9.33 6.70 8.32
C TYR A 52 -10.61 6.24 9.01
N SER A 53 -10.84 6.73 10.23
CA SER A 53 -12.13 6.69 10.91
C SER A 53 -12.46 8.10 11.40
N ARG A 54 -13.62 8.64 10.99
CA ARG A 54 -14.08 9.99 11.36
C ARG A 54 -13.04 11.11 11.10
N ASN A 55 -12.36 11.04 9.95
CA ASN A 55 -11.28 11.93 9.52
C ASN A 55 -9.93 11.76 10.23
N ASP A 56 -9.83 10.82 11.17
CA ASP A 56 -8.59 10.51 11.87
C ASP A 56 -7.94 9.24 11.32
N ILE A 57 -6.61 9.22 11.23
CA ILE A 57 -5.89 7.99 10.92
C ILE A 57 -6.03 7.04 12.11
N LYS A 58 -6.53 5.83 11.87
CA LYS A 58 -6.60 4.79 12.91
C LYS A 58 -5.55 3.74 12.73
N SER A 59 -5.34 3.33 11.50
CA SER A 59 -4.46 2.23 11.18
C SER A 59 -3.83 2.38 9.81
N PHE A 60 -2.89 1.50 9.50
CA PHE A 60 -2.19 1.45 8.24
C PHE A 60 -2.19 0.04 7.68
N ILE A 61 -2.53 -0.08 6.40
CA ILE A 61 -2.17 -1.26 5.62
C ILE A 61 -0.74 -1.07 5.16
N VAL A 62 0.12 -2.04 5.45
CA VAL A 62 1.54 -1.97 5.14
C VAL A 62 1.96 -3.16 4.32
N GLU A 63 2.66 -2.92 3.21
CA GLU A 63 3.38 -3.93 2.46
C GLU A 63 4.88 -3.61 2.47
N TYR A 64 5.70 -4.59 2.82
CA TYR A 64 7.15 -4.41 2.96
C TYR A 64 7.93 -5.65 2.52
N PHE A 65 9.23 -5.44 2.25
CA PHE A 65 10.15 -6.51 1.87
C PHE A 65 10.91 -7.01 3.11
N PRO A 66 10.64 -8.24 3.60
CA PRO A 66 11.21 -8.72 4.86
C PRO A 66 12.73 -8.96 4.81
N ASN A 67 13.32 -9.02 3.61
CA ASN A 67 14.77 -9.08 3.42
C ASN A 67 15.45 -7.70 3.50
N GLN A 68 14.68 -6.61 3.55
CA GLN A 68 15.18 -5.23 3.62
C GLN A 68 14.83 -4.55 4.95
N VAL A 69 13.68 -4.89 5.55
CA VAL A 69 13.19 -4.27 6.79
C VAL A 69 12.41 -5.29 7.63
N SER A 70 12.58 -5.25 8.95
CA SER A 70 11.84 -6.09 9.90
C SER A 70 10.50 -5.47 10.28
N ALA A 71 9.52 -6.28 10.69
CA ALA A 71 8.22 -5.80 11.17
C ALA A 71 8.36 -4.75 12.29
N ASP A 72 9.21 -5.02 13.28
CA ASP A 72 9.46 -4.09 14.40
C ASP A 72 10.00 -2.72 13.92
N THR A 73 10.87 -2.73 12.91
CA THR A 73 11.38 -1.49 12.32
C THR A 73 10.27 -0.72 11.61
N VAL A 74 9.37 -1.42 10.91
CA VAL A 74 8.21 -0.80 10.27
C VAL A 74 7.28 -0.17 11.33
N VAL A 75 6.97 -0.90 12.41
CA VAL A 75 6.14 -0.40 13.52
C VAL A 75 6.77 0.83 14.17
N ALA A 76 8.08 0.81 14.45
CA ALA A 76 8.79 1.94 15.04
C ALA A 76 8.74 3.20 14.15
N ARG A 77 8.79 3.03 12.82
CA ARG A 77 8.64 4.14 11.87
C ARG A 77 7.22 4.67 11.83
N LEU A 78 6.22 3.79 11.89
CA LEU A 78 4.81 4.20 11.93
C LEU A 78 4.42 4.85 13.25
N ALA A 79 5.06 4.50 14.37
CA ALA A 79 4.90 5.21 15.63
C ALA A 79 5.27 6.70 15.50
N LYS A 80 6.31 7.05 14.72
CA LYS A 80 6.63 8.45 14.40
C LYS A 80 5.48 9.14 13.66
N VAL A 81 4.87 8.45 12.70
CA VAL A 81 3.73 8.99 11.93
C VAL A 81 2.50 9.19 12.83
N CYS A 82 2.19 8.20 13.67
CA CYS A 82 1.12 8.28 14.66
C CYS A 82 1.35 9.46 15.63
N GLY A 83 2.59 9.66 16.11
CA GLY A 83 2.94 10.77 17.01
C GLY A 83 2.93 12.15 16.35
N ALA A 84 3.35 12.26 15.09
CA ALA A 84 3.40 13.53 14.37
C ALA A 84 2.01 14.04 13.96
N ARG A 85 1.06 13.14 13.70
CA ARG A 85 -0.32 13.48 13.28
C ARG A 85 -1.32 13.49 14.45
N ASN A 86 -0.80 13.43 15.69
CA ASN A 86 -1.55 13.24 16.94
C ASN A 86 -2.43 14.41 17.40
N GLN A 87 -2.55 15.47 16.61
CA GLN A 87 -3.37 16.63 16.96
C GLN A 87 -4.89 16.33 17.01
N PHE A 88 -5.32 15.14 16.59
CA PHE A 88 -6.72 14.70 16.63
C PHE A 88 -6.96 13.29 17.18
N ILE A 89 -5.92 12.58 17.63
CA ILE A 89 -6.02 11.18 18.05
C ILE A 89 -5.65 11.10 19.53
N GLY A 90 -6.46 10.43 20.33
CA GLY A 90 -6.06 10.01 21.68
C GLY A 90 -5.04 8.87 21.68
N ALA A 91 -4.12 8.85 20.70
CA ALA A 91 -3.07 7.85 20.58
C ALA A 91 -1.81 8.41 21.26
N ASP A 92 -1.16 7.63 22.12
CA ASP A 92 0.00 8.11 22.89
C ASP A 92 1.29 8.20 22.04
N GLY A 93 1.18 8.44 20.73
CA GLY A 93 2.30 8.33 19.79
C GLY A 93 2.83 6.90 19.62
N GLN A 94 2.01 5.90 19.98
CA GLN A 94 2.33 4.49 19.90
C GLN A 94 1.74 3.85 18.64
N ALA A 95 2.36 2.76 18.18
CA ALA A 95 1.84 1.91 17.12
C ALA A 95 2.06 0.44 17.47
N PHE A 96 1.13 -0.43 17.09
CA PHE A 96 1.21 -1.87 17.31
C PHE A 96 0.67 -2.65 16.11
N ILE A 97 1.07 -3.91 16.01
CA ILE A 97 0.57 -4.82 14.97
C ILE A 97 -0.83 -5.30 15.39
N ASP A 98 -1.85 -4.94 14.60
CA ASP A 98 -3.22 -5.42 14.79
C ASP A 98 -3.40 -6.77 14.07
N ASP A 99 -3.04 -6.83 12.79
CA ASP A 99 -2.97 -8.07 12.00
C ASP A 99 -1.52 -8.47 11.74
N ALA A 100 -1.17 -9.71 12.12
CA ALA A 100 0.18 -10.24 11.99
C ALA A 100 0.68 -10.27 10.53
N PRO A 101 2.02 -10.21 10.29
CA PRO A 101 2.57 -10.24 8.94
C PRO A 101 2.28 -11.52 8.15
N GLU A 102 1.44 -11.41 7.13
CA GLU A 102 1.11 -12.48 6.18
C GLU A 102 1.98 -12.40 4.92
N ASP A 103 2.24 -13.56 4.31
CA ASP A 103 2.95 -13.60 3.02
C ASP A 103 2.11 -12.97 1.92
N THR A 104 2.74 -12.12 1.12
CA THR A 104 2.10 -11.49 -0.05
C THR A 104 3.07 -11.44 -1.24
N THR A 105 2.54 -11.06 -2.40
CA THR A 105 3.32 -10.85 -3.61
C THR A 105 3.14 -9.42 -4.10
N ILE A 106 4.21 -8.64 -3.98
CA ILE A 106 4.25 -7.21 -4.30
C ILE A 106 4.60 -7.02 -5.77
N GLY A 107 3.78 -6.23 -6.48
CA GLY A 107 3.98 -5.89 -7.88
C GLY A 107 4.86 -4.66 -8.06
N ARG A 108 5.88 -4.78 -8.93
CA ARG A 108 6.81 -3.70 -9.28
C ARG A 108 6.38 -2.98 -10.56
N PRO A 109 6.80 -1.71 -10.75
CA PRO A 109 6.49 -0.95 -11.95
C PRO A 109 7.06 -1.56 -13.23
N ASP A 110 8.15 -2.33 -13.15
CA ASP A 110 8.74 -3.07 -14.27
C ASP A 110 7.95 -4.33 -14.66
N GLY A 111 6.80 -4.57 -14.02
CA GLY A 111 5.95 -5.75 -14.25
C GLY A 111 6.39 -7.00 -13.49
N THR A 112 7.51 -6.95 -12.77
CA THR A 112 7.96 -8.08 -11.94
C THR A 112 7.16 -8.17 -10.65
N ARG A 113 7.23 -9.35 -10.03
CA ARG A 113 6.56 -9.65 -8.76
C ARG A 113 7.57 -10.20 -7.78
N MET A 114 7.54 -9.71 -6.54
CA MET A 114 8.50 -10.10 -5.51
C MET A 114 7.76 -10.59 -4.25
N PRO A 115 8.31 -11.59 -3.54
CA PRO A 115 7.81 -11.97 -2.22
C PRO A 115 7.90 -10.79 -1.24
N GLY A 116 6.84 -10.57 -0.48
CA GLY A 116 6.76 -9.54 0.53
C GLY A 116 5.90 -9.98 1.71
N LYS A 117 5.73 -9.07 2.67
CA LYS A 117 4.83 -9.23 3.82
C LYS A 117 3.79 -8.12 3.83
N LYS A 118 2.58 -8.46 4.24
CA LYS A 118 1.48 -7.52 4.47
C LYS A 118 1.05 -7.60 5.93
N MET A 119 0.80 -6.45 6.57
CA MET A 119 0.26 -6.39 7.93
C MET A 119 -0.63 -5.17 8.11
N VAL A 120 -1.39 -5.14 9.21
CA VAL A 120 -2.11 -3.96 9.69
C VAL A 120 -1.42 -3.44 10.94
N VAL A 121 -1.17 -2.14 10.97
CA VAL A 121 -0.56 -1.44 12.11
C VAL A 121 -1.50 -0.37 12.60
N ASP A 122 -1.92 -0.45 13.86
CA ASP A 122 -2.82 0.49 14.51
C ASP A 122 -2.05 1.58 15.26
N CYS A 123 -2.59 2.80 15.24
CA CYS A 123 -2.12 3.90 16.08
C CYS A 123 -2.84 3.86 17.43
N GLY A 124 -2.08 3.75 18.51
CA GLY A 124 -2.60 3.70 19.88
C GLY A 124 -1.94 2.62 20.70
N SER A 125 -2.61 2.26 21.79
CA SER A 125 -2.21 1.16 22.67
C SER A 125 -3.13 -0.05 22.39
N PRO A 126 -2.61 -1.28 22.44
CA PRO A 126 -3.45 -2.47 22.34
C PRO A 126 -4.46 -2.48 23.50
N SER A 127 -5.74 -2.73 23.21
CA SER A 127 -6.83 -2.78 24.18
C SER A 127 -6.90 -4.10 24.95
#